data_AF-A0A4Q6DTF8-F1
#
_entry.id   AF-A0A4Q6DTF8-F1
#
_cell.length_a   1.000
_cell.length_b   1.000
_cell.length_c   1.000
_cell.angle_alpha   90.00
_cell.angle_beta   90.00
_cell.angle_gamma   90.00
#
_symmetry.space_group_name_H-M   'P 1'
#
loop_
_entity.id
_entity.type
_entity.pdbx_description
1 polymer ?
#
loop_
_entity_poly.entity_id
_entity_poly.type
_entity_poly.pdbx_seq_one_letter_code
_entity_poly.pdbx_strand_id
1 'polypeptide(L)'
;YLWQYLLADDGTGHVTATLKRKFGQYSGKKEIEAIAVDNELGYVYYSDEQFGVRKYYADPSKGNKELAIFAKTGFKEDHEGISIYKTTDSTGYLLVSDQSANQFKVFKREGDNAFIKSIHVSTSNSDGSDIVSVPLNTDFAHGLFVGMSDNKTFQLYRWEDLAGKDLQVNK
;
A
#
# COMPACT_ATOMS: atom_id res chain seq x y z
N TYR A 1 7.45 -0.79 16.61
CA TYR A 1 7.13 0.55 16.04
C TYR A 1 5.63 0.74 15.95
N LEU A 2 4.91 -0.12 15.23
CA LEU A 2 3.44 -0.08 15.05
C LEU A 2 2.67 -0.62 16.26
N TRP A 3 1.47 -0.08 16.47
CA TRP A 3 0.52 -0.47 17.51
C TRP A 3 -0.80 -0.83 16.84
N GLN A 4 -1.37 -1.98 17.19
CA GLN A 4 -2.62 -2.46 16.61
C GLN A 4 -3.70 -2.55 17.67
N TYR A 5 -4.86 -2.00 17.37
CA TYR A 5 -6.01 -1.94 18.27
C TYR A 5 -7.19 -2.71 17.68
N LEU A 6 -7.93 -3.42 18.54
CA LEU A 6 -9.25 -3.95 18.23
C LEU A 6 -10.27 -2.86 18.49
N LEU A 7 -11.04 -2.51 17.46
CA LEU A 7 -12.17 -1.60 17.57
C LEU A 7 -13.44 -2.38 17.89
N ALA A 8 -14.23 -1.90 18.84
CA ALA A 8 -15.52 -2.50 19.21
C ALA A 8 -16.55 -1.41 19.53
N ASP A 9 -17.80 -1.68 19.21
CA ASP A 9 -18.93 -0.89 19.72
C ASP A 9 -19.04 -1.10 21.24
N ASP A 10 -19.25 -0.01 21.97
CA ASP A 10 -19.43 -0.04 23.43
C ASP A 10 -20.90 -0.24 23.86
N GLY A 11 -21.82 -0.36 22.89
CA GLY A 11 -23.25 -0.52 23.12
C GLY A 11 -23.99 0.79 23.45
N THR A 12 -23.27 1.91 23.44
CA THR A 12 -23.82 3.27 23.64
C THR A 12 -23.66 4.16 22.41
N GLY A 13 -23.14 3.60 21.30
CA GLY A 13 -22.90 4.33 20.06
C GLY A 13 -21.50 4.95 19.97
N HIS A 14 -20.57 4.59 20.86
CA HIS A 14 -19.16 4.98 20.75
C HIS A 14 -18.27 3.79 20.40
N VAL A 15 -17.08 4.09 19.84
CA VAL A 15 -16.06 3.08 19.52
C VAL A 15 -15.03 3.03 20.64
N THR A 16 -14.77 1.83 21.16
CA THR A 16 -13.64 1.54 22.04
C THR A 16 -12.48 0.94 21.27
N ALA A 17 -11.25 1.20 21.72
CA ALA A 17 -10.04 0.66 21.13
C ALA A 17 -9.22 -0.08 22.18
N THR A 18 -9.09 -1.40 22.03
CA THR A 18 -8.25 -2.24 22.91
C THR A 18 -6.94 -2.55 22.23
N LEU A 19 -5.81 -2.16 22.83
CA LEU A 19 -4.48 -2.51 22.30
C LEU A 19 -4.31 -4.04 22.25
N LYS A 20 -4.08 -4.61 21.07
CA LYS A 20 -3.89 -6.04 20.86
C LYS A 20 -2.42 -6.45 20.75
N ARG A 21 -1.59 -5.64 20.09
CA ARG A 21 -0.14 -5.86 20.01
C ARG A 21 0.63 -4.60 19.66
N LYS A 22 1.92 -4.64 19.97
CA LYS A 22 2.94 -3.73 19.45
C LYS A 22 3.95 -4.56 18.65
N PHE A 23 4.24 -4.16 17.42
CA PHE A 23 5.09 -4.93 16.51
C PHE A 23 5.80 -4.00 15.51
N GLY A 24 6.50 -4.59 14.54
CA GLY A 24 7.19 -3.86 13.49
C GLY A 24 8.58 -3.38 13.90
N GLN A 25 9.58 -3.82 13.14
CA GLN A 25 10.95 -3.32 13.18
C GLN A 25 11.05 -1.96 12.48
N TYR A 26 12.06 -1.18 12.86
CA TYR A 26 12.39 0.10 12.25
C TYR A 26 13.90 0.15 12.03
N SER A 27 14.31 0.57 10.83
CA SER A 27 15.71 0.56 10.43
C SER A 27 16.56 1.60 11.14
N GLY A 28 15.93 2.61 11.76
CA GLY A 28 16.62 3.79 12.30
C GLY A 28 16.86 4.88 11.25
N LYS A 29 16.40 4.69 10.00
CA LYS A 29 16.48 5.68 8.94
C LYS A 29 15.13 6.38 8.77
N LYS A 30 15.14 7.71 8.63
CA LYS A 30 13.95 8.52 8.35
C LYS A 30 12.75 8.08 9.20
N GLU A 31 11.60 7.77 8.61
CA GLU A 31 10.38 7.44 9.33
C GLU A 31 9.64 6.24 8.74
N ILE A 32 8.59 5.83 9.45
CA ILE A 32 7.60 4.86 8.97
C ILE A 32 6.26 5.59 9.05
N GLU A 33 5.72 5.94 7.88
CA GLU A 33 4.44 6.66 7.81
C GLU A 33 3.39 5.85 7.05
N ALA A 34 3.74 5.33 5.87
CA ALA A 34 2.80 4.59 5.05
C ALA A 34 2.55 3.16 5.55
N ILE A 35 1.27 2.81 5.72
CA ILE A 35 0.80 1.48 6.12
C ILE A 35 -0.36 1.07 5.22
N ALA A 36 -0.33 -0.16 4.70
CA ALA A 36 -1.44 -0.78 4.00
C ALA A 36 -1.79 -2.15 4.61
N VAL A 37 -3.07 -2.47 4.70
CA VAL A 37 -3.56 -3.75 5.24
C VAL A 37 -4.35 -4.49 4.16
N ASP A 38 -3.86 -5.68 3.80
CA ASP A 38 -4.56 -6.61 2.94
C ASP A 38 -5.46 -7.52 3.79
N ASN A 39 -6.75 -7.25 3.76
CA ASN A 39 -7.75 -7.97 4.54
C ASN A 39 -7.99 -9.41 4.05
N GLU A 40 -7.78 -9.69 2.76
CA GLU A 40 -8.03 -11.02 2.17
C GLU A 40 -6.84 -11.94 2.36
N LEU A 41 -5.62 -11.46 2.07
CA LEU A 41 -4.41 -12.26 2.30
C LEU A 41 -3.94 -12.21 3.77
N GLY A 42 -4.50 -11.29 4.56
CA GLY A 42 -4.20 -11.18 5.98
C GLY A 42 -2.80 -10.65 6.26
N TYR A 43 -2.33 -9.69 5.46
CA TYR A 43 -1.02 -9.07 5.59
C TYR A 43 -1.12 -7.59 5.92
N VAL A 44 -0.12 -7.08 6.64
CA VAL A 44 0.13 -5.65 6.80
C VAL A 44 1.50 -5.34 6.18
N TYR A 45 1.54 -4.24 5.44
CA TYR A 45 2.73 -3.70 4.81
C TYR A 45 2.97 -2.31 5.37
N TYR A 46 4.22 -1.97 5.63
CA TYR A 46 4.57 -0.58 5.93
C TYR A 46 5.92 -0.21 5.35
N SER A 47 6.03 1.02 4.91
CA SER A 47 7.27 1.60 4.38
C SER A 47 8.19 1.96 5.53
N ASP A 48 9.41 1.42 5.51
CA ASP A 48 10.53 1.86 6.35
C ASP A 48 11.46 2.63 5.41
N GLU A 49 11.33 3.95 5.41
CA GLU A 49 11.92 4.81 4.40
C GLU A 49 13.43 4.59 4.26
N GLN A 50 13.90 4.62 3.00
CA GLN A 50 15.31 4.38 2.65
C GLN A 50 15.83 2.98 3.07
N PHE A 51 14.92 2.06 3.40
CA PHE A 51 15.24 0.68 3.75
C PHE A 51 14.43 -0.34 2.94
N GLY A 52 13.12 -0.15 2.82
CA GLY A 52 12.22 -1.00 2.04
C GLY A 52 10.84 -1.13 2.68
N VAL A 53 9.99 -1.96 2.06
CA VAL A 53 8.65 -2.24 2.60
C VAL A 53 8.68 -3.56 3.36
N ARG A 54 8.20 -3.51 4.60
CA ARG A 54 8.18 -4.68 5.50
C ARG A 54 6.81 -5.33 5.50
N LYS A 55 6.77 -6.66 5.63
CA LYS A 55 5.55 -7.47 5.59
C LYS A 55 5.38 -8.28 6.88
N TYR A 56 4.19 -8.23 7.45
CA TYR A 56 3.78 -8.99 8.64
C TYR A 56 2.39 -9.57 8.44
N TYR A 57 1.99 -10.53 9.27
CA TYR A 57 0.57 -10.91 9.36
C TYR A 57 -0.25 -9.79 9.98
N ALA A 58 -1.42 -9.50 9.42
CA ALA A 58 -2.38 -8.53 9.98
C ALA A 58 -3.07 -9.06 11.25
N ASP A 59 -3.28 -10.37 11.34
CA ASP A 59 -3.87 -11.03 12.52
C ASP A 59 -2.91 -10.95 13.72
N PRO A 60 -3.32 -10.32 14.86
CA PRO A 60 -2.46 -10.20 16.03
C PRO A 60 -2.12 -11.53 16.69
N SER A 61 -2.91 -12.58 16.50
CA SER A 61 -2.65 -13.92 17.05
C SER A 61 -1.49 -14.64 16.35
N LYS A 62 -1.14 -14.23 15.13
CA LYS A 62 -0.02 -14.79 14.35
C LYS A 62 1.36 -14.25 14.78
N GLY A 63 1.41 -13.45 15.84
CA GLY A 63 2.64 -12.96 16.45
C GLY A 63 3.28 -11.78 15.70
N ASN A 64 4.54 -11.50 16.04
CA ASN A 64 5.25 -10.27 15.64
C ASN A 64 6.44 -10.53 14.71
N LYS A 65 6.58 -11.76 14.19
CA LYS A 65 7.69 -12.12 13.32
C LYS A 65 7.55 -11.43 11.96
N GLU A 66 8.62 -10.78 11.51
CA GLU A 66 8.71 -10.25 10.15
C GLU A 66 8.70 -11.39 9.14
N LEU A 67 7.87 -11.26 8.11
CA LEU A 67 7.71 -12.28 7.08
C LEU A 67 8.65 -12.01 5.90
N ALA A 68 8.76 -10.76 5.47
CA ALA A 68 9.60 -10.35 4.36
C ALA A 68 9.94 -8.86 4.41
N ILE A 69 10.99 -8.50 3.68
CA ILE A 69 11.31 -7.12 3.31
C ILE A 69 11.50 -7.10 1.79
N PHE A 70 10.71 -6.29 1.09
CA PHE A 70 10.83 -6.08 -0.36
C PHE A 70 11.07 -4.60 -0.65
N ALA A 71 11.05 -4.21 -1.93
CA ALA A 71 11.25 -2.81 -2.33
C ALA A 71 12.60 -2.20 -1.87
N LYS A 72 13.63 -3.02 -1.65
CA LYS A 72 14.90 -2.59 -1.02
C LYS A 72 15.78 -1.68 -1.88
N THR A 73 15.52 -1.63 -3.19
CA THR A 73 16.37 -0.93 -4.16
C THR A 73 15.54 -0.26 -5.24
N GLY A 74 16.17 0.67 -5.96
CA GLY A 74 15.60 1.35 -7.11
C GLY A 74 14.70 2.54 -6.78
N PHE A 75 14.51 2.87 -5.50
CA PHE A 75 13.87 4.10 -5.04
C PHE A 75 14.90 5.23 -5.06
N LYS A 76 14.47 6.43 -5.45
CA LYS A 76 15.34 7.60 -5.51
C LYS A 76 15.66 8.12 -4.11
N GLU A 77 14.65 8.22 -3.27
CA GLU A 77 14.78 8.60 -1.86
C GLU A 77 13.83 7.76 -1.00
N ASP A 78 12.64 8.27 -0.73
CA ASP A 78 11.75 7.76 0.31
C ASP A 78 10.67 6.82 -0.26
N HIS A 79 10.27 5.86 0.58
CA HIS A 79 9.19 4.92 0.33
C HIS A 79 7.93 5.47 0.98
N GLU A 80 6.97 5.95 0.19
CA GLU A 80 5.76 6.56 0.76
C GLU A 80 4.54 5.66 0.62
N GLY A 81 3.38 6.23 0.28
CA GLY A 81 2.09 5.57 0.24
C GLY A 81 2.10 4.21 -0.46
N ILE A 82 1.38 3.27 0.15
CA ILE A 82 1.21 1.91 -0.34
C ILE A 82 -0.26 1.69 -0.69
N SER A 83 -0.55 1.37 -1.95
CA SER A 83 -1.90 1.05 -2.44
C SER A 83 -2.00 -0.43 -2.86
N ILE A 84 -3.18 -1.03 -2.72
CA ILE A 84 -3.42 -2.45 -3.04
C ILE A 84 -4.46 -2.60 -4.14
N TYR A 85 -4.03 -2.96 -5.35
CA TYR A 85 -4.93 -3.31 -6.45
C TYR A 85 -5.19 -4.81 -6.47
N LYS A 86 -6.46 -5.24 -6.44
CA LYS A 86 -6.83 -6.66 -6.43
C LYS A 86 -7.32 -7.06 -7.81
N THR A 87 -6.73 -8.11 -8.38
CA THR A 87 -7.24 -8.71 -9.64
C THR A 87 -8.10 -9.95 -9.38
N THR A 88 -7.83 -10.65 -8.27
CA THR A 88 -8.63 -11.73 -7.70
C THR A 88 -8.51 -11.70 -6.18
N ASP A 89 -9.15 -12.63 -5.46
CA ASP A 89 -9.00 -12.79 -4.01
C ASP A 89 -7.56 -13.06 -3.56
N SER A 90 -6.69 -13.56 -4.45
CA SER A 90 -5.32 -13.95 -4.10
C SER A 90 -4.22 -13.33 -4.96
N THR A 91 -4.57 -12.62 -6.03
CA THR A 91 -3.60 -11.99 -6.94
C THR A 91 -3.89 -10.50 -7.09
N GLY A 92 -2.87 -9.76 -7.52
CA GLY A 92 -2.97 -8.33 -7.74
C GLY A 92 -1.63 -7.65 -7.58
N TYR A 93 -1.66 -6.38 -7.19
CA TYR A 93 -0.48 -5.53 -7.13
C TYR A 93 -0.44 -4.69 -5.86
N LEU A 94 0.78 -4.48 -5.36
CA LEU A 94 1.10 -3.40 -4.43
C LEU A 94 1.75 -2.27 -5.23
N LEU A 95 1.28 -1.05 -5.05
CA LEU A 95 1.90 0.14 -5.60
C LEU A 95 2.53 0.91 -4.45
N VAL A 96 3.84 1.17 -4.55
CA VAL A 96 4.59 1.92 -3.53
C VAL A 96 5.10 3.20 -4.18
N SER A 97 4.82 4.34 -3.57
CA SER A 97 5.31 5.63 -4.06
C SER A 97 6.83 5.73 -3.95
N ASP A 98 7.48 6.12 -5.03
CA ASP A 98 8.87 6.55 -5.10
C ASP A 98 8.86 8.07 -5.25
N GLN A 99 8.66 8.74 -4.10
CA GLN A 99 8.17 10.11 -3.96
C GLN A 99 8.93 11.08 -4.86
N SER A 100 10.26 11.17 -4.67
CA SER A 100 11.13 12.11 -5.37
C SER A 100 11.36 11.78 -6.85
N ALA A 101 10.87 10.63 -7.32
CA ALA A 101 10.94 10.19 -8.72
C ALA A 101 9.60 10.35 -9.46
N ASN A 102 8.54 10.80 -8.80
CA ASN A 102 7.20 10.99 -9.39
C ASN A 102 6.70 9.73 -10.12
N GLN A 103 6.91 8.57 -9.49
CA GLN A 103 6.51 7.28 -10.02
C GLN A 103 6.01 6.37 -8.89
N PHE A 104 5.21 5.37 -9.26
CA PHE A 104 4.85 4.26 -8.39
C PHE A 104 5.56 3.00 -8.86
N LYS A 105 6.16 2.27 -7.92
CA LYS A 105 6.72 0.95 -8.17
C LYS A 105 5.69 -0.11 -7.90
N VAL A 106 5.51 -0.98 -8.88
CA VAL A 106 4.52 -2.05 -8.85
C VAL A 106 5.20 -3.35 -8.45
N PHE A 107 4.65 -3.99 -7.43
CA PHE A 107 5.06 -5.29 -6.95
C PHE A 107 3.87 -6.24 -7.03
N LYS A 108 4.14 -7.54 -7.13
CA LYS A 108 3.12 -8.56 -6.96
C LYS A 108 2.50 -8.44 -5.58
N ARG A 109 1.20 -8.72 -5.47
CA ARG A 109 0.50 -8.82 -4.18
C ARG A 109 0.81 -10.17 -3.50
N GLU A 110 0.85 -11.24 -4.30
CA GLU A 110 1.13 -12.60 -3.85
C GLU A 110 2.63 -12.87 -3.59
N GLY A 111 2.89 -13.96 -2.86
CA GLY A 111 4.25 -14.47 -2.61
C GLY A 111 5.15 -13.46 -1.88
N ASP A 112 6.38 -13.33 -2.36
CA ASP A 112 7.42 -12.45 -1.78
C ASP A 112 7.39 -11.03 -2.34
N ASN A 113 6.26 -10.61 -2.93
CA ASN A 113 6.05 -9.25 -3.43
C ASN A 113 7.13 -8.81 -4.44
N ALA A 114 7.40 -9.67 -5.44
CA ALA A 114 8.41 -9.41 -6.46
C ALA A 114 8.10 -8.14 -7.27
N PHE A 115 9.13 -7.35 -7.57
CA PHE A 115 9.02 -6.16 -8.41
C PHE A 115 8.61 -6.51 -9.84
N ILE A 116 7.75 -5.68 -10.44
CA ILE A 116 7.26 -5.85 -11.81
C ILE A 116 7.76 -4.70 -12.70
N LYS A 117 7.37 -3.46 -12.38
CA LYS A 117 7.70 -2.27 -13.18
C LYS A 117 7.51 -0.98 -12.37
N SER A 118 8.04 0.13 -12.91
CA SER A 118 7.68 1.48 -12.48
C SER A 118 6.63 2.08 -13.40
N ILE A 119 5.75 2.90 -12.85
CA ILE A 119 4.74 3.69 -13.57
C ILE A 119 4.97 5.15 -13.25
N HIS A 120 5.36 5.94 -14.25
CA HIS A 120 5.47 7.39 -14.11
C HIS A 120 4.07 8.00 -14.08
N VAL A 121 3.88 8.95 -13.19
CA VAL A 121 2.62 9.64 -12.98
C VAL A 121 2.86 11.15 -13.00
N SER A 122 1.77 11.92 -13.04
CA SER A 122 1.83 13.38 -13.05
C SER A 122 1.80 14.00 -11.64
N THR A 123 1.81 13.19 -10.59
CA THR A 123 1.95 13.67 -9.22
C THR A 123 3.33 14.28 -9.00
N SER A 124 3.45 15.26 -8.10
CA SER A 124 4.72 15.83 -7.63
C SER A 124 4.96 15.45 -6.18
N ASN A 125 6.04 14.72 -5.90
CA ASN A 125 6.41 14.23 -4.57
C ASN A 125 5.21 13.56 -3.86
N SER A 126 4.68 12.51 -4.48
CA SER A 126 3.51 11.82 -3.93
C SER A 126 3.84 11.14 -2.62
N ASP A 127 3.11 11.52 -1.59
CA ASP A 127 3.16 10.93 -0.27
C ASP A 127 2.06 9.84 -0.18
N GLY A 128 0.84 10.24 0.19
CA GLY A 128 -0.34 9.38 0.19
C GLY A 128 -0.86 8.98 -1.21
N SER A 129 -1.34 7.74 -1.31
CA SER A 129 -2.10 7.23 -2.46
C SER A 129 -3.12 6.19 -2.00
N ASP A 130 -4.15 5.96 -2.80
CA ASP A 130 -5.05 4.82 -2.62
C ASP A 130 -5.61 4.33 -3.96
N ILE A 131 -6.08 3.09 -3.98
CA ILE A 131 -6.69 2.48 -5.16
C ILE A 131 -7.92 1.65 -4.81
N VAL A 132 -8.98 1.82 -5.59
CA VAL A 132 -10.11 0.90 -5.62
C VAL A 132 -10.06 0.07 -6.90
N SER A 133 -10.31 -1.22 -6.79
CA SER A 133 -10.23 -2.19 -7.89
C SER A 133 -11.60 -2.72 -8.33
N VAL A 134 -12.68 -2.00 -7.98
CA VAL A 134 -14.03 -2.29 -8.47
C VAL A 134 -14.46 -1.22 -9.47
N PRO A 135 -15.30 -1.57 -10.48
CA PRO A 135 -15.86 -0.59 -11.40
C PRO A 135 -16.66 0.47 -10.63
N LEU A 136 -16.37 1.75 -10.87
CA LEU A 136 -17.12 2.86 -10.27
C LEU A 136 -18.18 3.40 -11.23
N ASN A 137 -17.80 3.57 -12.50
CA ASN A 137 -18.64 4.06 -13.59
C ASN A 137 -17.97 3.73 -14.93
N THR A 138 -18.48 4.31 -16.03
CA THR A 138 -17.91 4.12 -17.37
C THR A 138 -16.52 4.75 -17.57
N ASP A 139 -16.17 5.77 -16.77
CA ASP A 139 -14.86 6.41 -16.83
C ASP A 139 -13.81 5.63 -16.05
N PHE A 140 -14.21 4.94 -14.97
CA PHE A 140 -13.36 4.13 -14.10
C PHE A 140 -13.87 2.69 -14.06
N ALA A 141 -13.89 2.06 -15.24
CA ALA A 141 -14.42 0.72 -15.42
C ALA A 141 -13.60 -0.35 -14.70
N HIS A 142 -12.29 -0.12 -14.55
CA HIS A 142 -11.38 -1.05 -13.87
C HIS A 142 -10.85 -0.53 -12.53
N GLY A 143 -11.53 0.48 -11.98
CA GLY A 143 -11.15 1.12 -10.73
C GLY A 143 -10.48 2.48 -10.90
N LEU A 144 -10.18 3.11 -9.77
CA LEU A 144 -9.64 4.46 -9.68
C LEU A 144 -8.42 4.44 -8.77
N PHE A 145 -7.29 4.88 -9.31
CA PHE A 145 -6.09 5.20 -8.53
C PHE A 145 -6.03 6.69 -8.26
N VAL A 146 -5.74 7.07 -7.02
CA VAL A 146 -5.57 8.46 -6.61
C VAL A 146 -4.20 8.62 -5.96
N GLY A 147 -3.41 9.56 -6.46
CA GLY A 147 -2.16 9.99 -5.85
C GLY A 147 -2.23 11.47 -5.49
N MET A 148 -1.69 11.86 -4.34
CA MET A 148 -1.56 13.26 -3.98
C MET A 148 -0.29 13.89 -4.57
N SER A 149 -0.28 15.21 -4.67
CA SER A 149 0.92 16.01 -4.87
C SER A 149 1.17 16.92 -3.67
N ASP A 150 2.42 17.28 -3.42
CA ASP A 150 2.84 18.21 -2.35
C ASP A 150 2.15 19.59 -2.40
N ASN A 151 1.64 19.99 -3.56
CA ASN A 151 0.81 21.19 -3.76
C ASN A 151 -0.67 21.02 -3.34
N LYS A 152 -1.02 19.93 -2.65
CA LYS A 152 -2.37 19.60 -2.15
C LYS A 152 -3.40 19.33 -3.25
N THR A 153 -2.95 18.94 -4.44
CA THR A 153 -3.84 18.42 -5.49
C THR A 153 -3.84 16.89 -5.49
N PHE A 154 -4.88 16.32 -6.09
CA PHE A 154 -5.03 14.87 -6.24
C PHE A 154 -5.21 14.56 -7.71
N GLN A 155 -4.38 13.65 -8.23
CA GLN A 155 -4.47 13.17 -9.58
C GLN A 155 -5.24 11.85 -9.60
N LEU A 156 -6.21 11.75 -10.49
CA LEU A 156 -7.08 10.60 -10.65
C LEU A 156 -6.67 9.86 -11.92
N TYR A 157 -6.47 8.55 -11.81
CA TYR A 157 -6.04 7.70 -12.90
C TYR A 157 -6.99 6.51 -13.05
N ARG A 158 -7.34 6.23 -14.30
CA ARG A 158 -7.98 4.95 -14.65
C ARG A 158 -6.95 3.84 -14.52
N TRP A 159 -7.30 2.74 -13.87
CA TRP A 159 -6.34 1.66 -13.66
C TRP A 159 -5.84 1.09 -15.00
N GLU A 160 -6.73 0.91 -15.97
CA GLU A 160 -6.41 0.34 -17.29
C GLU A 160 -5.33 1.14 -18.03
N ASP A 161 -5.26 2.46 -17.83
CA ASP A 161 -4.23 3.31 -18.43
C ASP A 161 -2.85 3.07 -17.78
N LEU A 162 -2.83 2.91 -16.46
CA LEU A 162 -1.61 2.61 -15.70
C LEU A 162 -1.14 1.17 -15.92
N ALA A 163 -2.09 0.24 -15.97
CA ALA A 163 -1.87 -1.18 -16.20
C ALA A 163 -1.22 -1.42 -17.55
N GLY A 164 -1.70 -0.72 -18.58
CA GLY A 164 -1.25 -0.87 -19.95
C GLY A 164 -1.39 -2.33 -20.40
N LYS A 165 -0.36 -2.86 -21.06
CA LYS A 165 -0.35 -4.25 -21.56
C LYS A 165 0.34 -5.24 -20.62
N ASP A 166 1.00 -4.74 -19.59
CA ASP A 166 1.91 -5.53 -18.75
C ASP A 166 1.25 -6.02 -17.47
N LEU A 167 0.19 -5.33 -17.02
CA LEU A 167 -0.56 -5.66 -15.81
C LEU A 167 -1.98 -6.07 -16.16
N GLN A 168 -2.55 -6.93 -15.33
CA GLN A 168 -3.93 -7.35 -15.44
C GLN A 168 -4.86 -6.28 -14.84
N VAL A 169 -6.04 -6.18 -15.42
CA VAL A 169 -7.16 -5.46 -14.82
C VAL A 169 -8.03 -6.43 -14.03
N ASN A 170 -8.85 -5.90 -13.12
CA ASN A 170 -9.94 -6.66 -12.51
C ASN A 170 -10.85 -7.27 -13.59
N LYS A 171 -11.36 -8.47 -13.32
CA LYS A 171 -12.31 -9.15 -14.20
C LYS A 171 -13.73 -8.63 -14.02
#